data_AF-A0AA89BIB6-F1
#
_entry.id   AF-A0AA89BIB6-F1
#
_cell.length_a   1.000
_cell.length_b   1.000
_cell.length_c   1.000
_cell.angle_alpha   90.00
_cell.angle_beta   90.00
_cell.angle_gamma   90.00
#
_symmetry.space_group_name_H-M   'P 1'
#
loop_
_entity.id
_entity.type
_entity.pdbx_description
1 polymer ?
#
loop_
_entity_poly.entity_id
_entity_poly.type
_entity_poly.pdbx_seq_one_letter_code
_entity_poly.pdbx_strand_id
1 'polypeptide(L)'
;MVLEYDRNKELQAFDETKAGVKGLVDSGVAKVPKIFVRPAEELAKDLNSRRADIQVPVIDLSGIERLDRRKEIVNEIKTAAVKWGFFQVVEHGIPIGVLEGMIDGVRKFHEQDVEAKKEFYTRDNKNKVRFDSNFDLFKSRTANWRDTLTMSVSANKSLDSNQFPAICRHPKKRTAREIQGGNE
;
A
#
# COMPACT_ATOMS: atom_id res chain seq x y z
N MET A 1 11.64 -21.85 34.85
CA MET A 1 12.18 -21.87 33.47
C MET A 1 11.49 -20.76 32.69
N VAL A 2 12.20 -19.70 32.35
CA VAL A 2 11.69 -18.71 31.39
C VAL A 2 11.89 -19.35 30.03
N LEU A 3 10.79 -19.68 29.32
CA LEU A 3 10.88 -20.13 27.93
C LEU A 3 11.58 -19.02 27.14
N GLU A 4 12.74 -19.36 26.58
CA GLU A 4 13.50 -18.45 25.73
C GLU A 4 12.65 -18.07 24.52
N TYR A 5 12.47 -16.78 24.30
CA TYR A 5 11.63 -16.27 23.22
C TYR A 5 12.32 -16.51 21.87
N ASP A 6 11.72 -17.38 21.07
CA ASP A 6 12.17 -17.67 19.71
C ASP A 6 11.36 -16.86 18.69
N ARG A 7 11.93 -15.72 18.28
CA ARG A 7 11.33 -14.83 17.27
C ARG A 7 11.09 -15.54 15.94
N ASN A 8 11.97 -16.44 15.51
CA ASN A 8 11.86 -17.07 14.20
C ASN A 8 10.68 -18.03 14.16
N LYS A 9 10.43 -18.76 15.26
CA LYS A 9 9.21 -19.57 15.41
C LYS A 9 7.94 -18.72 15.38
N GLU A 10 7.93 -17.57 16.05
CA GLU A 10 6.76 -16.67 16.01
C GLU A 10 6.50 -16.12 14.60
N LEU A 11 7.55 -15.73 13.86
CA LEU A 11 7.42 -15.31 12.46
C LEU A 11 6.89 -16.43 11.55
N GLN A 12 7.42 -17.64 11.69
CA GLN A 12 6.99 -18.80 10.91
C GLN A 12 5.52 -19.13 11.19
N ALA A 13 5.14 -19.22 12.46
CA ALA A 13 3.77 -19.48 12.86
C ALA A 13 2.80 -18.41 12.31
N PHE A 14 3.18 -17.13 12.37
CA PHE A 14 2.40 -16.04 11.78
C PHE A 14 2.25 -16.18 10.26
N ASP A 15 3.37 -16.42 9.55
CA ASP A 15 3.39 -16.53 8.09
C ASP A 15 2.60 -17.74 7.57
N GLU A 16 2.68 -18.88 8.27
CA GLU A 16 1.98 -20.12 7.94
C GLU A 16 0.46 -20.00 8.01
N THR A 17 -0.06 -19.07 8.84
CA THR A 17 -1.50 -18.80 8.86
C THR A 17 -2.01 -18.28 7.53
N LYS A 18 -1.16 -17.55 6.79
CA LYS A 18 -1.48 -16.79 5.56
C LYS A 18 -2.69 -15.86 5.70
N ALA A 19 -3.10 -15.57 6.94
CA ALA A 19 -4.29 -14.79 7.27
C ALA A 19 -3.95 -13.30 7.46
N GLY A 20 -2.66 -13.02 7.68
CA GLY A 20 -2.13 -11.69 7.88
C GLY A 20 -2.55 -11.04 9.20
N VAL A 21 -2.26 -9.75 9.31
CA VAL A 21 -2.60 -8.93 10.47
C VAL A 21 -4.12 -8.81 10.63
N LYS A 22 -4.87 -8.71 9.53
CA LYS A 22 -6.34 -8.75 9.54
C LYS A 22 -6.87 -10.01 10.22
N GLY A 23 -6.36 -11.20 9.84
CA GLY A 23 -6.78 -12.45 10.46
C GLY A 23 -6.41 -12.55 11.95
N LEU A 24 -5.26 -11.99 12.33
CA LEU A 24 -4.86 -11.87 13.73
C LEU A 24 -5.84 -10.98 14.52
N VAL A 25 -6.23 -9.82 13.99
CA VAL A 25 -7.23 -8.94 14.60
C VAL A 25 -8.58 -9.63 14.71
N ASP A 26 -9.05 -10.25 13.63
CA ASP A 26 -10.37 -10.92 13.58
C ASP A 26 -10.46 -12.09 14.56
N SER A 27 -9.34 -12.74 14.90
CA SER A 27 -9.28 -13.78 15.93
C SER A 27 -9.42 -13.27 17.37
N GLY A 28 -9.50 -11.96 17.57
CA GLY A 28 -9.71 -11.35 18.89
C GLY A 28 -8.45 -11.34 19.75
N VAL A 29 -7.27 -11.16 19.15
CA VAL A 29 -5.99 -11.19 19.87
C VAL A 29 -5.98 -10.19 21.05
N ALA A 30 -5.72 -10.68 22.26
CA ALA A 30 -5.70 -9.84 23.46
C ALA A 30 -4.42 -9.02 23.62
N LYS A 31 -3.32 -9.47 23.02
CA LYS A 31 -2.00 -8.82 23.08
C LYS A 31 -1.33 -8.85 21.72
N VAL A 32 -0.73 -7.73 21.33
CA VAL A 32 0.06 -7.65 20.10
C VAL A 32 1.27 -8.61 20.19
N PRO A 33 1.47 -9.51 19.21
CA PRO A 33 2.62 -10.41 19.17
C PRO A 33 3.94 -9.65 19.16
N LYS A 34 4.99 -10.24 19.76
CA LYS A 34 6.26 -9.53 20.00
C LYS A 34 6.96 -9.14 18.70
N ILE A 35 6.79 -9.92 17.63
CA ILE A 35 7.29 -9.59 16.29
C ILE A 35 6.85 -8.20 15.76
N PHE A 36 5.73 -7.64 16.24
CA PHE A 36 5.23 -6.32 15.82
C PHE A 36 5.58 -5.19 16.80
N VAL A 37 6.13 -5.51 17.97
CA VAL A 37 6.44 -4.50 18.99
C VAL A 37 7.77 -3.85 18.67
N ARG A 38 7.74 -2.55 18.35
CA ARG A 38 8.94 -1.77 18.11
C ARG A 38 9.73 -1.56 19.41
N PRO A 39 11.08 -1.65 19.38
CA PRO A 39 11.92 -1.33 20.52
C PRO A 39 11.72 0.10 21.03
N ALA A 40 11.86 0.30 22.35
CA ALA A 40 11.62 1.59 22.99
C ALA A 40 12.53 2.70 22.44
N GLU A 41 13.75 2.37 22.03
CA GLU A 41 14.72 3.32 21.48
C GLU A 41 14.28 3.85 20.11
N GLU A 42 13.58 3.03 19.32
CA GLU A 42 13.02 3.46 18.03
C GLU A 42 11.81 4.37 18.24
N LEU A 43 10.95 4.05 19.20
CA LEU A 43 9.77 4.87 19.53
C LEU A 43 10.16 6.23 20.12
N ALA A 44 11.19 6.28 20.97
CA ALA A 44 11.68 7.52 21.57
C ALA A 44 12.19 8.52 20.53
N LYS A 45 12.81 8.05 19.44
CA LYS A 45 13.27 8.92 18.33
C LYS A 45 12.10 9.62 17.63
N ASP A 46 10.98 8.92 17.45
CA ASP A 46 9.81 9.46 16.75
C ASP A 46 9.07 10.51 17.61
N LEU A 47 9.07 10.35 18.93
CA LEU A 47 8.45 11.32 19.85
C LEU A 47 9.22 12.64 19.87
N ASN A 48 10.54 12.58 19.76
CA ASN A 48 11.41 13.76 19.76
C ASN A 48 11.45 14.49 18.41
N SER A 49 10.90 13.91 17.33
CA SER A 49 10.91 14.49 15.98
C SER A 49 9.60 15.17 15.58
N ARG A 50 8.58 15.20 16.46
CA ARG A 50 7.28 15.83 16.18
C ARG A 50 7.45 17.34 15.96
N ARG A 51 7.55 17.74 14.70
CA ARG A 51 7.39 19.14 14.27
C ARG A 51 5.92 19.38 13.97
N ALA A 52 5.31 20.35 14.64
CA ALA A 52 3.88 20.60 14.58
C ALA A 52 3.40 21.22 13.25
N ASP A 53 4.29 21.81 12.44
CA ASP A 53 3.88 22.71 11.35
C ASP A 53 4.49 22.35 9.99
N ILE A 54 4.57 21.06 9.64
CA ILE A 54 4.98 20.66 8.28
C ILE A 54 3.77 20.68 7.34
N GLN A 55 3.71 21.67 6.46
CA GLN A 55 2.77 21.67 5.34
C GLN A 55 3.43 21.10 4.08
N VAL A 56 2.93 19.97 3.61
CA VAL A 56 3.37 19.34 2.35
C VAL A 56 2.90 20.19 1.17
N PRO A 57 3.74 20.44 0.15
CA PRO A 57 3.33 21.18 -1.04
C PRO A 57 2.12 20.53 -1.73
N VAL A 58 1.16 21.35 -2.13
CA VAL A 58 0.01 20.95 -2.95
C VAL A 58 0.15 21.61 -4.32
N ILE A 59 0.06 20.81 -5.39
CA ILE A 59 0.20 21.25 -6.77
C ILE A 59 -1.13 21.08 -7.49
N ASP A 60 -1.63 22.17 -8.06
CA ASP A 60 -2.88 22.21 -8.79
C ASP A 60 -2.62 22.05 -10.31
N LEU A 61 -3.12 20.95 -10.89
CA LEU A 61 -2.96 20.63 -12.31
C LEU A 61 -4.02 21.27 -13.22
N SER A 62 -4.92 22.09 -12.68
CA SER A 62 -5.89 22.83 -13.49
C SER A 62 -5.19 23.69 -14.55
N GLY A 63 -5.76 23.67 -15.76
CA GLY A 63 -5.22 24.42 -16.90
C GLY A 63 -3.90 23.90 -17.47
N ILE A 64 -3.49 22.65 -17.17
CA ILE A 64 -2.26 22.04 -17.71
C ILE A 64 -2.20 21.99 -19.25
N GLU A 65 -3.33 22.13 -19.94
CA GLU A 65 -3.38 22.22 -21.40
C GLU A 65 -2.81 23.54 -21.95
N ARG A 66 -2.74 24.59 -21.12
CA ARG A 66 -2.20 25.90 -21.51
C ARG A 66 -0.67 25.89 -21.35
N LEU A 67 0.07 26.24 -22.41
CA LEU A 67 1.53 26.09 -22.46
C LEU A 67 2.29 26.84 -21.36
N ASP A 68 1.85 28.05 -21.00
CA ASP A 68 2.44 28.84 -19.93
C ASP A 68 2.13 28.26 -18.55
N ARG A 69 0.87 27.89 -18.28
CA ARG A 69 0.48 27.21 -17.02
C ARG A 69 1.21 25.87 -16.85
N ARG A 70 1.36 25.09 -17.92
CA ARG A 70 2.13 23.84 -17.92
C ARG A 70 3.58 24.06 -17.47
N LYS A 71 4.23 25.14 -17.94
CA LYS A 71 5.61 25.48 -17.53
C LYS A 71 5.68 25.81 -16.04
N GLU A 72 4.70 26.54 -15.51
CA GLU A 72 4.59 26.84 -14.08
C GLU A 72 4.45 25.56 -13.25
N ILE A 73 3.49 24.69 -13.60
CA ILE A 73 3.25 23.40 -12.94
C ILE A 73 4.52 22.53 -12.93
N VAL A 74 5.22 22.42 -14.08
CA VAL A 74 6.48 21.66 -14.15
C VAL A 74 7.54 22.23 -13.20
N ASN A 75 7.62 23.56 -13.08
CA ASN A 75 8.54 24.20 -12.15
C ASN A 75 8.14 24.00 -10.67
N GLU A 76 6.84 24.01 -10.36
CA GLU A 76 6.30 23.68 -9.04
C GLU A 76 6.65 22.23 -8.65
N ILE A 77 6.41 21.27 -9.55
CA ILE A 77 6.77 19.85 -9.37
C ILE A 77 8.27 19.69 -9.13
N LYS A 78 9.11 20.31 -9.98
CA LYS A 78 10.57 20.25 -9.83
C LYS A 78 11.01 20.80 -8.48
N THR A 79 10.45 21.94 -8.08
CA THR A 79 10.77 22.59 -6.80
C THR A 79 10.36 21.72 -5.62
N ALA A 80 9.16 21.15 -5.65
CA ALA A 80 8.66 20.27 -4.59
C ALA A 80 9.48 18.97 -4.52
N ALA A 81 9.77 18.34 -5.65
CA ALA A 81 10.58 17.13 -5.71
C ALA A 81 11.99 17.34 -5.15
N VAL A 82 12.66 18.46 -5.48
CA VAL A 82 14.01 18.76 -4.99
C VAL A 82 14.02 19.12 -3.50
N LYS A 83 13.07 19.96 -3.05
CA LYS A 83 13.08 20.47 -1.66
C LYS A 83 12.47 19.48 -0.66
N TRP A 84 11.45 18.74 -1.09
CA TRP A 84 10.63 17.90 -0.20
C TRP A 84 10.71 16.41 -0.51
N GLY A 85 11.00 16.04 -1.76
CA GLY A 85 10.90 14.64 -2.22
C GLY A 85 9.47 14.09 -2.26
N PHE A 86 8.47 14.91 -1.94
CA PHE A 86 7.06 14.53 -1.85
C PHE A 86 6.15 15.76 -2.03
N PHE A 87 4.97 15.56 -2.62
CA PHE A 87 3.95 16.58 -2.81
C PHE A 87 2.58 15.93 -3.03
N GLN A 88 1.52 16.70 -2.83
CA GLN A 88 0.15 16.32 -3.17
C GLN A 88 -0.25 16.95 -4.50
N VAL A 89 -1.19 16.33 -5.19
CA VAL A 89 -1.71 16.80 -6.48
C VAL A 89 -3.22 16.92 -6.37
N VAL A 90 -3.76 18.06 -6.80
CA VAL A 90 -5.21 18.33 -6.92
C VAL A 90 -5.56 18.67 -8.37
N GLU A 91 -6.85 18.62 -8.71
CA GLU A 91 -7.34 18.84 -10.09
C GLU A 91 -6.63 17.94 -11.13
N HIS A 92 -6.29 16.72 -10.74
CA HIS A 92 -5.53 15.76 -11.53
C HIS A 92 -6.33 15.11 -12.69
N GLY A 93 -7.58 15.50 -12.91
CA GLY A 93 -8.44 14.97 -13.98
C GLY A 93 -9.03 13.57 -13.73
N ILE A 94 -8.45 12.76 -12.84
CA ILE A 94 -9.00 11.45 -12.46
C ILE A 94 -10.38 11.62 -11.77
N PRO A 95 -11.47 11.03 -12.31
CA PRO A 95 -12.79 11.15 -11.70
C PRO A 95 -12.86 10.55 -10.29
N ILE A 96 -13.54 11.23 -9.37
CA ILE A 96 -13.64 10.81 -7.96
C ILE A 96 -14.19 9.38 -7.79
N GLY A 97 -15.19 9.00 -8.60
CA GLY A 97 -15.77 7.65 -8.58
C GLY A 97 -14.80 6.53 -8.99
N VAL A 98 -13.69 6.86 -9.67
CA VAL A 98 -12.58 5.91 -9.94
C VAL A 98 -11.81 5.64 -8.65
N LEU A 99 -11.46 6.71 -7.93
CA LEU A 99 -10.72 6.63 -6.67
C LEU A 99 -11.54 5.89 -5.60
N GLU A 100 -12.81 6.27 -5.43
CA GLU A 100 -13.73 5.61 -4.50
C GLU A 100 -13.92 4.13 -4.84
N GLY A 101 -14.11 3.81 -6.12
CA GLY A 101 -14.23 2.42 -6.55
C GLY A 101 -12.98 1.59 -6.25
N MET A 102 -11.79 2.17 -6.38
CA MET A 102 -10.53 1.50 -6.05
C MET A 102 -10.39 1.24 -4.54
N ILE A 103 -10.72 2.24 -3.71
CA ILE A 103 -10.72 2.11 -2.24
C ILE A 103 -11.71 1.01 -1.82
N ASP A 104 -12.93 1.04 -2.36
CA ASP A 104 -13.97 0.06 -2.07
C ASP A 104 -13.56 -1.36 -2.49
N GLY A 105 -12.98 -1.51 -3.68
CA GLY A 105 -12.49 -2.81 -4.17
C GLY A 105 -11.40 -3.41 -3.28
N VAL A 106 -10.41 -2.61 -2.87
CA VAL A 106 -9.35 -3.07 -1.96
C VAL A 106 -9.90 -3.40 -0.58
N ARG A 107 -10.79 -2.56 -0.03
CA ARG A 107 -11.46 -2.83 1.25
C ARG A 107 -12.20 -4.16 1.21
N LYS A 108 -13.08 -4.34 0.21
CA LYS A 108 -13.84 -5.58 0.03
C LYS A 108 -12.94 -6.80 -0.09
N PHE A 109 -11.80 -6.69 -0.79
CA PHE A 109 -10.83 -7.78 -0.85
C PHE A 109 -10.32 -8.18 0.54
N HIS A 110 -9.94 -7.22 1.39
CA HIS A 110 -9.42 -7.48 2.74
C HIS A 110 -10.50 -7.98 3.72
N GLU A 111 -11.76 -7.62 3.48
CA GLU A 111 -12.93 -8.09 4.23
C GLU A 111 -13.39 -9.51 3.87
N GLN A 112 -12.92 -10.08 2.76
CA GLN A 112 -13.20 -11.48 2.43
C GLN A 112 -12.66 -12.45 3.49
N ASP A 113 -13.23 -13.65 3.49
CA ASP A 113 -12.74 -14.79 4.26
C ASP A 113 -11.27 -15.08 3.96
N VAL A 114 -10.59 -15.60 4.98
CA VAL A 114 -9.16 -15.94 4.90
C VAL A 114 -8.87 -16.89 3.75
N GLU A 115 -9.74 -17.88 3.49
CA GLU A 115 -9.54 -18.86 2.42
C GLU A 115 -9.54 -18.22 1.02
N ALA A 116 -10.41 -17.25 0.77
CA ALA A 116 -10.43 -16.52 -0.51
C ALA A 116 -9.16 -15.67 -0.70
N LYS A 117 -8.61 -15.09 0.38
CA LYS A 117 -7.36 -14.31 0.32
C LYS A 117 -6.12 -15.19 0.18
N LYS A 118 -6.15 -16.40 0.75
CA LYS A 118 -5.04 -17.39 0.69
C LYS A 118 -4.68 -17.81 -0.73
N GLU A 119 -5.64 -17.79 -1.66
CA GLU A 119 -5.39 -18.05 -3.09
C GLU A 119 -4.31 -17.11 -3.67
N PHE A 120 -4.28 -15.88 -3.18
CA PHE A 120 -3.32 -14.86 -3.61
C PHE A 120 -2.10 -14.76 -2.70
N TYR A 121 -2.03 -15.55 -1.61
CA TYR A 121 -0.96 -15.42 -0.64
C TYR A 121 0.36 -15.96 -1.18
N THR A 122 1.36 -15.09 -1.31
CA THR A 122 2.69 -15.50 -1.75
C THR A 122 3.76 -14.51 -1.35
N ARG A 123 4.94 -15.03 -1.00
CA ARG A 123 6.17 -14.23 -0.81
C ARG A 123 7.02 -14.13 -2.08
N ASP A 124 6.62 -14.78 -3.18
CA ASP A 124 7.33 -14.67 -4.45
C ASP A 124 6.93 -13.39 -5.19
N ASN A 125 7.88 -12.44 -5.22
CA ASN A 125 7.74 -11.13 -5.83
C ASN A 125 7.60 -11.15 -7.36
N LYS A 126 7.81 -12.29 -8.02
CA LYS A 126 7.58 -12.45 -9.47
C LYS A 126 6.09 -12.45 -9.82
N ASN A 127 5.21 -12.77 -8.87
CA ASN A 127 3.77 -12.79 -9.08
C ASN A 127 3.24 -11.37 -9.31
N LYS A 128 2.44 -11.23 -10.37
CA LYS A 128 1.80 -9.94 -10.72
C LYS A 128 0.69 -9.56 -9.75
N VAL A 129 0.04 -10.56 -9.17
CA VAL A 129 -0.99 -10.40 -8.15
C VAL A 129 -0.51 -11.18 -6.94
N ARG A 130 -0.36 -10.48 -5.82
CA ARG A 130 0.03 -11.11 -4.56
C ARG A 130 -0.60 -10.42 -3.38
N PHE A 131 -0.97 -11.23 -2.40
CA PHE A 131 -1.34 -10.81 -1.07
C PHE A 131 -0.23 -11.27 -0.12
N ASP A 132 0.25 -10.37 0.72
CA ASP A 132 1.26 -10.69 1.72
C ASP A 132 1.15 -9.77 2.94
N SER A 133 1.68 -10.24 4.06
CA SER A 133 1.86 -9.45 5.27
C SER A 133 3.34 -9.28 5.50
N ASN A 134 3.79 -8.02 5.43
CA ASN A 134 5.19 -7.62 5.49
C ASN A 134 6.04 -8.25 4.39
N PHE A 135 6.34 -7.46 3.36
CA PHE A 135 7.27 -7.82 2.28
C PHE A 135 8.63 -8.31 2.80
N ASP A 136 9.11 -7.76 3.91
CA ASP A 136 10.42 -7.99 4.52
C ASP A 136 10.36 -8.74 5.87
N LEU A 137 9.28 -9.48 6.13
CA LEU A 137 8.98 -10.13 7.43
C LEU A 137 10.20 -10.80 8.09
N PHE A 138 10.95 -11.61 7.34
CA PHE A 138 12.09 -12.38 7.83
C PHE A 138 13.43 -11.60 7.87
N LYS A 139 13.45 -10.39 7.33
CA LYS A 139 14.66 -9.54 7.25
C LYS A 139 14.61 -8.38 8.23
N SER A 140 13.42 -7.81 8.41
CA SER A 140 13.23 -6.65 9.27
C SER A 140 13.26 -7.01 10.74
N ARG A 141 13.81 -6.08 11.54
CA ARG A 141 13.91 -6.22 13.00
C ARG A 141 12.53 -6.31 13.66
N THR A 142 11.57 -5.55 13.13
CA THR A 142 10.19 -5.50 13.60
C THR A 142 9.27 -5.61 12.39
N ALA A 143 8.22 -6.43 12.50
CA ALA A 143 7.17 -6.51 11.50
C ALA A 143 6.24 -5.30 11.61
N ASN A 144 5.73 -4.81 10.49
CA ASN A 144 4.69 -3.78 10.43
C ASN A 144 3.32 -4.39 10.69
N TRP A 145 2.45 -3.61 11.33
CA TRP A 145 1.05 -3.95 11.52
C TRP A 145 0.24 -3.66 10.23
N ARG A 146 0.51 -4.43 9.17
CA ARG A 146 0.00 -4.17 7.81
C ARG A 146 -0.10 -5.44 6.97
N ASP A 147 -1.15 -5.49 6.17
CA ASP A 147 -1.31 -6.39 5.03
C ASP A 147 -1.26 -5.62 3.71
N THR A 148 -0.88 -6.28 2.62
CA THR A 148 -0.73 -5.64 1.30
C THR A 148 -1.26 -6.53 0.19
N LEU A 149 -2.16 -6.00 -0.64
CA LEU A 149 -2.48 -6.54 -1.96
C LEU A 149 -1.69 -5.76 -3.02
N THR A 150 -0.79 -6.44 -3.73
CA THR A 150 -0.06 -5.90 -4.87
C THR A 150 -0.68 -6.39 -6.16
N MET A 151 -1.03 -5.45 -7.06
CA MET A 151 -1.53 -5.73 -8.40
C MET A 151 -0.71 -4.93 -9.43
N SER A 152 0.27 -5.59 -10.02
CA SER A 152 1.18 -5.03 -11.02
C SER A 152 0.51 -4.95 -12.39
N VAL A 153 0.52 -3.75 -12.97
CA VAL A 153 0.05 -3.50 -14.34
C VAL A 153 1.25 -3.11 -15.17
N SER A 154 1.60 -3.92 -16.16
CA SER A 154 2.63 -3.55 -17.13
C SER A 154 2.00 -2.64 -18.18
N ALA A 155 2.59 -1.47 -18.43
CA ALA A 155 2.11 -0.50 -19.42
C ALA A 155 1.96 -1.08 -20.85
N ASN A 156 2.73 -2.13 -21.18
CA ASN A 156 2.81 -2.71 -22.53
C ASN A 156 2.17 -4.10 -22.67
N LYS A 157 1.43 -4.59 -21.66
CA LYS A 157 0.74 -5.89 -21.76
C LYS A 157 -0.72 -5.70 -21.40
N SER A 158 -1.61 -6.32 -22.17
CA SER A 158 -3.02 -6.35 -21.83
C SER A 158 -3.18 -6.85 -20.40
N LEU A 159 -3.99 -6.13 -19.62
CA LEU A 159 -4.44 -6.57 -18.31
C LEU A 159 -5.25 -7.85 -18.53
N ASP A 160 -4.65 -9.02 -18.35
CA ASP A 160 -5.43 -10.24 -18.15
C ASP A 160 -6.13 -10.11 -16.80
N SER A 161 -7.31 -9.49 -16.84
CA SER A 161 -8.08 -9.16 -15.65
C SER A 161 -8.49 -10.40 -14.88
N ASN A 162 -8.50 -11.58 -15.50
CA ASN A 162 -8.90 -12.81 -14.84
C ASN A 162 -7.93 -13.20 -13.72
N GLN A 163 -6.69 -12.73 -13.78
CA GLN A 163 -5.67 -12.94 -12.74
C GLN A 163 -5.90 -12.10 -11.47
N PHE A 164 -6.69 -11.02 -11.54
CA PHE A 164 -7.02 -10.22 -10.35
C PHE A 164 -8.18 -10.85 -9.58
N PRO A 165 -8.26 -10.62 -8.25
CA PRO A 165 -9.44 -10.96 -7.47
C PRO A 165 -10.68 -10.34 -8.12
N ALA A 166 -11.76 -11.12 -8.25
CA ALA A 166 -12.95 -10.70 -9.00
C ALA A 166 -13.48 -9.32 -8.55
N ILE A 167 -13.50 -9.09 -7.24
CA ILE A 167 -13.90 -7.83 -6.59
C ILE A 167 -13.02 -6.63 -7.00
N CYS A 168 -11.74 -6.86 -7.30
CA CYS A 168 -10.78 -5.81 -7.65
C CYS A 168 -10.68 -5.56 -9.16
N ARG A 169 -11.16 -6.47 -10.02
CA ARG A 169 -10.94 -6.42 -11.48
C ARG A 169 -11.35 -5.11 -12.11
N HIS A 170 -12.61 -4.73 -11.94
CA HIS A 170 -13.17 -3.54 -12.57
C HIS A 170 -12.56 -2.26 -12.00
N PRO A 171 -12.52 -2.05 -10.67
CA PRO A 171 -11.85 -0.89 -10.08
C PRO A 171 -10.38 -0.75 -10.51
N LYS A 172 -9.62 -1.86 -10.51
CA LYS A 172 -8.20 -1.84 -10.88
C LYS A 172 -8.01 -1.48 -12.35
N LYS A 173 -8.80 -2.05 -13.25
CA LYS A 173 -8.74 -1.76 -14.69
C LYS A 173 -9.06 -0.30 -14.97
N ARG A 174 -10.11 0.25 -14.35
CA ARG A 174 -10.49 1.66 -14.51
C ARG A 174 -9.39 2.59 -14.00
N THR A 175 -8.88 2.35 -12.80
CA THR A 175 -7.79 3.15 -12.21
C THR A 175 -6.51 3.10 -13.05
N ALA A 176 -6.14 1.92 -13.56
CA ALA A 176 -4.94 1.78 -14.38
C ALA A 176 -5.03 2.59 -15.69
N ARG A 177 -6.21 2.64 -16.31
CA ARG A 177 -6.45 3.43 -17.54
C ARG A 177 -6.24 4.92 -17.29
N GLU A 178 -6.83 5.46 -16.24
CA GLU A 178 -6.71 6.89 -15.89
C GLU A 178 -5.26 7.27 -15.55
N ILE A 179 -4.53 6.41 -14.82
CA ILE A 179 -3.14 6.68 -14.43
C ILE A 179 -2.17 6.57 -15.62
N GLN A 180 -2.41 5.63 -16.54
CA GLN A 180 -1.51 5.39 -17.68
C GLN A 180 -1.77 6.29 -18.88
N GLY A 181 -2.80 7.15 -18.83
CA GLY A 181 -3.16 8.03 -19.93
C GLY A 181 -3.68 7.28 -21.17
N GLY A 182 -4.36 6.15 -20.97
CA GLY A 182 -4.91 5.38 -22.08
C GLY A 182 -6.10 6.08 -22.74
N ASN A 183 -5.84 6.81 -23.83
CA ASN A 183 -6.88 7.25 -24.77
C ASN A 183 -7.41 6.04 -25.55
N GLU A 184 -8.71 6.07 -25.86
CA GLU A 184 -9.36 5.20 -26.86
C GLU A 184 -8.77 5.41 -28.27
#